data_AF-A0A6C0ADK6-F1
#
_entry.id   AF-A0A6C0ADK6-F1
#
_cell.length_a   1.000
_cell.length_b   1.000
_cell.length_c   1.000
_cell.angle_alpha   90.00
_cell.angle_beta   90.00
_cell.angle_gamma   90.00
#
_symmetry.space_group_name_H-M   'P 1'
#
loop_
_entity.id
_entity.type
_entity.pdbx_description
1 polymer ?
#
loop_
_entity_poly.entity_id
_entity_poly.type
_entity_poly.pdbx_seq_one_letter_code
_entity_poly.pdbx_strand_id
1 'polypeptide(L)'
;MIIKIVLYNLMVFKPKNRDELKKAVELWCHNNKKALRKYRDISKWNTSKVTNMSYMFDGSQFNGDISEWDTSNVTNMYHMFYNSKFNGDISNWNTSKVTNMSCMFYRSKFNGDISKWDTSNVTNMSCMFSGSKFDGDISKWDTSNITNMNWMFSNSQFNRNISNWDTSKVTNMKGIFKDSKFNGDISKWNISKVTNMGLMFYESKFNRDISKWDTSKVTNMNHMFCYSQFNRNISKWDTSNVTNMSCMFSKSKFDGDISNWDLNNLQHNINYIGVVKKWTIVKVDKKDIECCVLLQSIENEFIKCSTCNNCFDISIKESWIDDKNKCPMCTLKWKNNKVYLME
;
A
#
# COMPACT_ATOMS: atom_id res chain seq x y z
N MET A 1 28.03 -61.36 -26.42
CA MET A 1 27.36 -60.08 -26.65
C MET A 1 27.36 -59.30 -25.34
N ILE A 2 28.44 -58.59 -25.06
CA ILE A 2 28.62 -57.84 -23.81
C ILE A 2 27.72 -56.61 -23.88
N ILE A 3 26.72 -56.58 -22.99
CA ILE A 3 25.83 -55.44 -22.81
C ILE A 3 26.71 -54.27 -22.33
N LYS A 4 27.08 -53.39 -23.27
CA LYS A 4 27.56 -52.03 -22.96
C LYS A 4 26.40 -51.31 -22.28
N ILE A 5 26.33 -51.37 -20.95
CA ILE A 5 25.65 -50.36 -20.15
C ILE A 5 26.46 -49.08 -20.35
N VAL A 6 26.13 -48.34 -21.41
CA VAL A 6 26.51 -46.94 -21.53
C VAL A 6 25.70 -46.26 -20.44
N LEU A 7 26.34 -46.03 -19.29
CA LEU A 7 25.98 -44.97 -18.37
C LEU A 7 26.02 -43.68 -19.18
N TYR A 8 24.91 -43.35 -19.85
CA TYR A 8 24.68 -42.00 -20.32
C TYR A 8 24.69 -41.15 -19.06
N ASN A 9 25.81 -40.47 -18.83
CA ASN A 9 25.81 -39.19 -18.14
C ASN A 9 24.75 -38.34 -18.85
N LEU A 10 23.51 -38.41 -18.36
CA LEU A 10 22.39 -37.64 -18.86
C LEU A 10 22.81 -36.18 -18.70
N MET A 11 23.21 -35.55 -19.80
CA MET A 11 23.61 -34.14 -19.78
C MET A 11 22.41 -33.33 -19.29
N VAL A 12 22.44 -32.98 -18.02
CA VAL A 12 21.51 -32.05 -17.39
C VAL A 12 21.66 -30.71 -18.09
N PHE A 13 20.54 -30.14 -18.56
CA PHE A 13 20.56 -28.79 -19.11
C PHE A 13 21.08 -27.81 -18.06
N LYS A 14 22.15 -27.09 -18.40
CA LYS A 14 22.86 -26.16 -17.52
C LYS A 14 22.96 -24.80 -18.22
N PRO A 15 21.95 -23.93 -18.10
CA PRO A 15 21.98 -22.61 -18.72
C PRO A 15 23.19 -21.81 -18.22
N LYS A 16 23.88 -21.15 -19.14
CA LYS A 16 25.06 -20.32 -18.81
C LYS A 16 24.68 -18.95 -18.24
N ASN A 17 23.47 -18.48 -18.53
CA ASN A 17 22.97 -17.16 -18.16
C ASN A 17 21.44 -17.15 -18.12
N ARG A 18 20.89 -15.99 -17.74
CA ARG A 18 19.44 -15.72 -17.70
C ARG A 18 18.76 -16.04 -19.04
N ASP A 19 19.34 -15.63 -20.16
CA ASP A 19 18.65 -15.70 -21.45
C ASP A 19 18.52 -17.13 -21.97
N GLU A 20 19.53 -17.97 -21.74
CA GLU A 20 19.43 -19.41 -22.01
C GLU A 20 18.35 -20.08 -21.16
N LEU A 21 18.28 -19.76 -19.86
CA LEU A 21 17.22 -20.28 -18.99
C LEU A 21 15.84 -19.78 -19.45
N LYS A 22 15.69 -18.48 -19.72
CA LYS A 22 14.42 -17.87 -20.13
C LYS A 22 13.89 -18.49 -21.42
N LYS A 23 14.76 -18.69 -22.43
CA LYS A 23 14.39 -19.38 -23.69
C LYS A 23 13.94 -20.83 -23.43
N ALA A 24 14.56 -21.53 -22.49
CA ALA A 24 14.16 -22.88 -22.12
C ALA A 24 12.81 -22.91 -21.39
N VAL A 25 12.60 -22.01 -20.42
CA VAL A 25 11.33 -21.84 -19.69
C VAL A 25 10.19 -21.47 -20.63
N GLU A 26 10.41 -20.51 -21.53
CA GLU A 26 9.40 -20.11 -22.52
C GLU A 26 9.01 -21.28 -23.42
N LEU A 27 9.99 -22.03 -23.93
CA LEU A 27 9.71 -23.22 -24.72
C LEU A 27 8.95 -24.28 -23.90
N TRP A 28 9.30 -24.47 -22.63
CA TRP A 28 8.60 -25.40 -21.75
C TRP A 28 7.14 -25.00 -21.52
N CYS A 29 6.88 -23.71 -21.30
CA CYS A 29 5.52 -23.19 -21.08
C CYS A 29 4.64 -23.26 -22.34
N HIS A 30 5.21 -23.08 -23.54
CA HIS A 30 4.44 -23.09 -24.80
C HIS A 30 4.38 -24.47 -25.47
N ASN A 31 5.45 -25.27 -25.35
CA ASN A 31 5.55 -26.59 -25.98
C ASN A 31 6.45 -27.52 -25.15
N ASN A 32 5.87 -28.04 -24.07
CA ASN A 32 6.55 -28.94 -23.13
C ASN A 32 7.21 -30.13 -23.86
N LYS A 33 6.54 -30.79 -24.83
CA LYS A 33 7.11 -31.92 -25.58
C LYS A 33 8.43 -31.57 -26.28
N LYS A 34 8.49 -30.40 -26.94
CA LYS A 34 9.70 -29.92 -27.61
C LYS A 34 10.78 -29.52 -26.61
N ALA A 35 10.39 -28.89 -25.49
CA ALA A 35 11.32 -28.55 -24.41
C ALA A 35 11.92 -29.80 -23.76
N LEU A 36 11.10 -30.81 -23.43
CA LEU A 36 11.52 -32.09 -22.85
C LEU A 36 12.54 -32.81 -23.75
N ARG A 37 12.33 -32.80 -25.08
CA ARG A 37 13.29 -33.39 -26.02
C ARG A 37 14.61 -32.62 -26.06
N LYS A 38 14.58 -31.29 -25.92
CA LYS A 38 15.75 -30.41 -26.08
C LYS A 38 16.55 -30.23 -24.79
N TYR A 39 15.86 -30.00 -23.68
CA TYR A 39 16.43 -29.59 -22.39
C TYR A 39 16.20 -30.62 -21.28
N ARG A 40 15.48 -31.72 -21.56
CA ARG A 40 15.01 -32.68 -20.55
C ARG A 40 14.04 -32.03 -19.56
N ASP A 41 13.68 -32.77 -18.53
CA ASP A 41 12.69 -32.36 -17.53
C ASP A 41 13.15 -31.10 -16.79
N ILE A 42 12.24 -30.13 -16.65
CA ILE A 42 12.50 -28.84 -15.99
C ILE A 42 12.94 -28.99 -14.53
N SER A 43 12.46 -30.02 -13.83
CA SER A 43 12.83 -30.32 -12.44
C SER A 43 14.30 -30.72 -12.30
N LYS A 44 14.97 -31.09 -13.41
CA LYS A 44 16.37 -31.55 -13.40
C LYS A 44 17.35 -30.51 -13.91
N TRP A 45 16.90 -29.31 -14.30
CA TRP A 45 17.79 -28.28 -14.83
C TRP A 45 18.75 -27.76 -13.77
N ASN A 46 20.04 -27.66 -14.10
CA ASN A 46 21.06 -27.13 -13.19
C ASN A 46 21.15 -25.60 -13.35
N THR A 47 20.44 -24.86 -12.51
CA THR A 47 20.38 -23.39 -12.54
C THR A 47 21.49 -22.69 -11.75
N SER A 48 22.47 -23.41 -11.21
CA SER A 48 23.53 -22.89 -10.32
C SER A 48 24.31 -21.68 -10.85
N LYS A 49 24.38 -21.49 -12.17
CA LYS A 49 25.09 -20.35 -12.80
C LYS A 49 24.22 -19.11 -13.01
N VAL A 50 22.91 -19.22 -12.81
CA VAL A 50 21.97 -18.14 -13.09
C VAL A 50 21.87 -17.21 -11.88
N THR A 51 22.18 -15.94 -12.09
CA THR A 51 22.08 -14.91 -11.04
C THR A 51 20.79 -14.08 -11.15
N ASN A 52 20.10 -14.13 -12.29
CA ASN A 52 18.90 -13.36 -12.53
C ASN A 52 17.79 -14.26 -13.07
N MET A 53 16.71 -14.39 -12.29
CA MET A 53 15.51 -15.17 -12.63
C MET A 53 14.30 -14.26 -12.90
N SER A 54 14.53 -13.00 -13.27
CA SER A 54 13.45 -12.08 -13.55
C SER A 54 12.59 -12.54 -14.73
N TYR A 55 11.27 -12.39 -14.58
CA TYR A 55 10.27 -12.70 -15.60
C TYR A 55 10.18 -14.16 -16.06
N MET A 56 10.80 -15.15 -15.39
CA MET A 56 10.87 -16.53 -15.92
C MET A 56 9.49 -17.11 -16.26
N PHE A 57 8.52 -16.97 -15.35
CA PHE A 57 7.18 -17.54 -15.43
C PHE A 57 6.07 -16.48 -15.51
N ASP A 58 6.40 -15.25 -15.93
CA ASP A 58 5.45 -14.15 -16.11
C ASP A 58 4.27 -14.56 -17.03
N GLY A 59 3.05 -14.40 -16.51
CA GLY A 59 1.79 -14.74 -17.17
C GLY A 59 1.60 -16.23 -17.48
N SER A 60 2.52 -17.10 -17.04
CA SER A 60 2.52 -18.50 -17.44
C SER A 60 1.44 -19.31 -16.73
N GLN A 61 0.97 -20.37 -17.41
CA GLN A 61 0.13 -21.42 -16.82
C GLN A 61 0.97 -22.52 -16.14
N PHE A 62 2.29 -22.31 -16.01
CA PHE A 62 3.19 -23.30 -15.45
C PHE A 62 2.87 -23.56 -13.96
N ASN A 63 2.83 -24.84 -13.59
CA ASN A 63 2.65 -25.29 -12.21
C ASN A 63 3.39 -26.63 -11.98
N GLY A 64 4.49 -26.85 -12.68
CA GLY A 64 5.32 -28.04 -12.53
C GLY A 64 6.35 -27.88 -11.41
N ASP A 65 7.08 -28.95 -11.12
CA ASP A 65 8.10 -28.97 -10.07
C ASP A 65 9.40 -28.27 -10.51
N ILE A 66 9.84 -27.33 -9.66
CA ILE A 66 11.11 -26.59 -9.73
C ILE A 66 11.74 -26.45 -8.33
N SER A 67 11.34 -27.31 -7.39
CA SER A 67 11.83 -27.28 -6.01
C SER A 67 13.35 -27.51 -5.92
N GLU A 68 13.89 -28.33 -6.83
CA GLU A 68 15.33 -28.68 -6.94
C GLU A 68 16.17 -27.66 -7.72
N TRP A 69 15.60 -26.52 -8.13
CA TRP A 69 16.39 -25.46 -8.77
C TRP A 69 17.37 -24.85 -7.76
N ASP A 70 18.64 -24.78 -8.14
CA ASP A 70 19.66 -24.07 -7.37
C ASP A 70 19.49 -22.56 -7.57
N THR A 71 19.05 -21.88 -6.51
CA THR A 71 18.89 -20.42 -6.44
C THR A 71 19.99 -19.72 -5.64
N SER A 72 21.02 -20.44 -5.17
CA SER A 72 22.06 -19.92 -4.25
C SER A 72 22.91 -18.78 -4.79
N ASN A 73 22.87 -18.55 -6.11
CA ASN A 73 23.53 -17.43 -6.79
C ASN A 73 22.57 -16.36 -7.31
N VAL A 74 21.26 -16.54 -7.12
CA VAL A 74 20.25 -15.61 -7.63
C VAL A 74 20.23 -14.34 -6.77
N THR A 75 20.34 -13.20 -7.44
CA THR A 75 20.25 -11.86 -6.84
C THR A 75 18.95 -11.14 -7.21
N ASN A 76 18.28 -11.55 -8.30
CA ASN A 76 17.10 -10.87 -8.82
C ASN A 76 15.98 -11.85 -9.19
N MET A 77 14.82 -11.72 -8.55
CA MET A 77 13.59 -12.51 -8.79
C MET A 77 12.40 -11.63 -9.24
N TYR A 78 12.70 -10.42 -9.72
CA TYR A 78 11.70 -9.45 -10.18
C TYR A 78 10.70 -10.07 -11.18
N HIS A 79 9.40 -9.94 -10.94
CA HIS A 79 8.33 -10.48 -11.80
C HIS A 79 8.38 -12.00 -12.08
N MET A 80 9.15 -12.80 -11.32
CA MET A 80 9.37 -14.21 -11.69
C MET A 80 8.07 -15.01 -11.88
N PHE A 81 7.06 -14.78 -11.02
CA PHE A 81 5.73 -15.41 -11.09
C PHE A 81 4.59 -14.38 -11.22
N TYR A 82 4.87 -13.23 -11.84
CA TYR A 82 3.85 -12.21 -12.10
C TYR A 82 2.67 -12.79 -12.88
N ASN A 83 1.45 -12.63 -12.37
CA ASN A 83 0.20 -13.16 -12.96
C ASN A 83 0.26 -14.67 -13.31
N SER A 84 1.06 -15.45 -12.59
CA SER A 84 1.27 -16.88 -12.85
C SER A 84 0.23 -17.76 -12.14
N LYS A 85 0.00 -18.96 -12.68
CA LYS A 85 -0.74 -20.05 -12.00
C LYS A 85 0.10 -20.84 -11.01
N PHE A 86 1.41 -20.59 -10.97
CA PHE A 86 2.34 -21.35 -10.15
C PHE A 86 1.94 -21.34 -8.66
N ASN A 87 1.94 -22.53 -8.08
CA ASN A 87 1.70 -22.81 -6.66
C ASN A 87 2.50 -24.05 -6.19
N GLY A 88 3.62 -24.34 -6.85
CA GLY A 88 4.52 -25.42 -6.47
C GLY A 88 5.36 -25.10 -5.25
N ASP A 89 6.01 -26.11 -4.69
CA ASP A 89 6.91 -25.94 -3.54
C ASP A 89 8.23 -25.27 -3.94
N ILE A 90 8.57 -24.20 -3.24
CA ILE A 90 9.82 -23.42 -3.34
C ILE A 90 10.37 -23.07 -1.95
N SER A 91 9.92 -23.80 -0.93
CA SER A 91 10.29 -23.55 0.48
C SER A 91 11.78 -23.76 0.75
N ASN A 92 12.44 -24.63 -0.02
CA ASN A 92 13.86 -24.96 0.10
C ASN A 92 14.79 -24.07 -0.75
N TRP A 93 14.25 -23.10 -1.49
CA TRP A 93 15.09 -22.19 -2.26
C TRP A 93 15.98 -21.34 -1.35
N ASN A 94 17.25 -21.25 -1.73
CA ASN A 94 18.19 -20.35 -1.07
C ASN A 94 18.01 -18.93 -1.62
N THR A 95 17.51 -18.01 -0.80
CA THR A 95 17.27 -16.61 -1.16
C THR A 95 18.29 -15.64 -0.56
N SER A 96 19.34 -16.12 0.10
CA SER A 96 20.24 -15.27 0.90
C SER A 96 20.98 -14.21 0.10
N LYS A 97 21.11 -14.36 -1.22
CA LYS A 97 21.72 -13.35 -2.11
C LYS A 97 20.72 -12.47 -2.85
N VAL A 98 19.42 -12.73 -2.71
CA VAL A 98 18.37 -12.01 -3.44
C VAL A 98 18.25 -10.60 -2.87
N THR A 99 18.38 -9.61 -3.74
CA THR A 99 18.24 -8.19 -3.38
C THR A 99 16.94 -7.58 -3.89
N ASN A 100 16.32 -8.17 -4.90
CA ASN A 100 15.09 -7.69 -5.53
C ASN A 100 14.04 -8.81 -5.69
N MET A 101 12.93 -8.68 -4.98
CA MET A 101 11.75 -9.56 -5.06
C MET A 101 10.49 -8.82 -5.55
N SER A 102 10.66 -7.61 -6.10
CA SER A 102 9.51 -6.79 -6.50
C SER A 102 8.61 -7.50 -7.51
N CYS A 103 7.31 -7.38 -7.27
CA CYS A 103 6.22 -7.97 -8.04
C CYS A 103 6.34 -9.50 -8.29
N MET A 104 7.16 -10.23 -7.52
CA MET A 104 7.43 -11.64 -7.79
C MET A 104 6.15 -12.49 -7.85
N PHE A 105 5.17 -12.21 -6.98
CA PHE A 105 3.88 -12.91 -6.90
C PHE A 105 2.68 -12.00 -7.16
N TYR A 106 2.87 -10.88 -7.86
CA TYR A 106 1.79 -9.96 -8.21
C TYR A 106 0.69 -10.70 -8.98
N ARG A 107 -0.57 -10.66 -8.50
CA ARG A 107 -1.72 -11.38 -9.05
C ARG A 107 -1.49 -12.89 -9.27
N SER A 108 -0.54 -13.48 -8.56
CA SER A 108 -0.23 -14.91 -8.63
C SER A 108 -1.26 -15.76 -7.87
N LYS A 109 -1.32 -17.05 -8.20
CA LYS A 109 -2.04 -18.06 -7.40
C LYS A 109 -1.23 -18.62 -6.25
N PHE A 110 0.05 -18.27 -6.15
CA PHE A 110 0.97 -18.78 -5.14
C PHE A 110 0.47 -18.51 -3.70
N ASN A 111 0.46 -19.58 -2.89
CA ASN A 111 0.17 -19.57 -1.46
C ASN A 111 1.01 -20.65 -0.72
N GLY A 112 2.19 -20.99 -1.26
CA GLY A 112 3.12 -21.95 -0.65
C GLY A 112 3.89 -21.37 0.53
N ASP A 113 4.58 -22.24 1.28
CA ASP A 113 5.42 -21.83 2.40
C ASP A 113 6.72 -21.17 1.92
N ILE A 114 6.98 -19.95 2.42
CA ILE A 114 8.20 -19.16 2.21
C ILE A 114 8.71 -18.56 3.52
N SER A 115 8.26 -19.12 4.65
CA SER A 115 8.61 -18.63 6.00
C SER A 115 10.09 -18.76 6.32
N LYS A 116 10.81 -19.67 5.65
CA LYS A 116 12.24 -19.95 5.82
C LYS A 116 13.16 -19.17 4.88
N TRP A 117 12.59 -18.36 3.97
CA TRP A 117 13.40 -17.55 3.07
C TRP A 117 14.23 -16.54 3.86
N ASP A 118 15.51 -16.46 3.51
CA ASP A 118 16.40 -15.41 3.98
C ASP A 118 16.15 -14.14 3.17
N THR A 119 15.60 -13.11 3.81
CA THR A 119 15.29 -11.82 3.20
C THR A 119 16.26 -10.71 3.64
N SER A 120 17.32 -11.05 4.39
CA SER A 120 18.24 -10.09 4.99
C SER A 120 18.92 -9.17 3.96
N ASN A 121 19.12 -9.62 2.72
CA ASN A 121 19.71 -8.82 1.64
C ASN A 121 18.67 -8.13 0.72
N VAL A 122 17.38 -8.35 0.94
CA VAL A 122 16.32 -7.79 0.09
C VAL A 122 16.15 -6.30 0.39
N THR A 123 16.23 -5.49 -0.67
CA THR A 123 16.05 -4.04 -0.57
C THR A 123 14.72 -3.56 -1.17
N ASN A 124 14.13 -4.36 -2.06
CA ASN A 124 12.89 -4.03 -2.75
C ASN A 124 11.90 -5.20 -2.78
N MET A 125 10.73 -4.99 -2.16
CA MET A 125 9.57 -5.90 -2.16
C MET A 125 8.30 -5.23 -2.74
N SER A 126 8.46 -4.15 -3.51
CA SER A 126 7.32 -3.42 -4.09
C SER A 126 6.37 -4.36 -4.83
N CYS A 127 5.07 -4.23 -4.57
CA CYS A 127 3.99 -4.97 -5.22
C CYS A 127 4.08 -6.52 -5.11
N MET A 128 4.96 -7.09 -4.28
CA MET A 128 5.27 -8.52 -4.30
C MET A 128 4.02 -9.42 -4.20
N PHE A 129 3.05 -9.07 -3.37
CA PHE A 129 1.81 -9.84 -3.15
C PHE A 129 0.54 -9.07 -3.52
N SER A 130 0.65 -8.02 -4.33
CA SER A 130 -0.52 -7.23 -4.74
C SER A 130 -1.45 -8.06 -5.61
N GLY A 131 -2.75 -8.13 -5.25
CA GLY A 131 -3.75 -8.97 -5.88
C GLY A 131 -3.51 -10.48 -5.73
N SER A 132 -2.56 -10.90 -4.88
CA SER A 132 -2.26 -12.31 -4.62
C SER A 132 -3.24 -12.94 -3.63
N LYS A 133 -3.35 -14.27 -3.69
CA LYS A 133 -4.05 -15.09 -2.68
C LYS A 133 -3.17 -15.42 -1.46
N PHE A 134 -1.90 -15.02 -1.47
CA PHE A 134 -0.94 -15.34 -0.43
C PHE A 134 -1.41 -14.87 0.96
N ASP A 135 -1.40 -15.77 1.93
CA ASP A 135 -1.69 -15.52 3.35
C ASP A 135 -0.78 -16.39 4.27
N GLY A 136 0.43 -16.72 3.77
CA GLY A 136 1.43 -17.50 4.52
C GLY A 136 2.13 -16.69 5.61
N ASP A 137 2.77 -17.38 6.56
CA ASP A 137 3.53 -16.73 7.63
C ASP A 137 4.87 -16.18 7.11
N ILE A 138 5.07 -14.88 7.30
CA ILE A 138 6.29 -14.12 6.96
C ILE A 138 6.76 -13.28 8.15
N SER A 139 6.32 -13.63 9.36
CA SER A 139 6.66 -12.90 10.60
C SER A 139 8.15 -12.94 10.94
N LYS A 140 8.88 -13.95 10.43
CA LYS A 140 10.32 -14.16 10.66
C LYS A 140 11.23 -13.56 9.59
N TRP A 141 10.67 -12.93 8.57
CA TRP A 141 11.48 -12.26 7.55
C TRP A 141 12.26 -11.10 8.17
N ASP A 142 13.55 -11.01 7.80
CA ASP A 142 14.38 -9.86 8.10
C ASP A 142 14.07 -8.75 7.08
N THR A 143 13.49 -7.65 7.57
CA THR A 143 13.11 -6.49 6.75
C THR A 143 14.05 -5.29 6.94
N SER A 144 15.12 -5.43 7.72
CA SER A 144 16.01 -4.34 8.14
C SER A 144 16.76 -3.64 7.01
N ASN A 145 16.80 -4.25 5.81
CA ASN A 145 17.40 -3.68 4.59
C ASN A 145 16.38 -3.20 3.55
N ILE A 146 15.08 -3.38 3.80
CA ILE A 146 14.05 -2.96 2.85
C ILE A 146 13.95 -1.43 2.83
N THR A 147 14.01 -0.86 1.63
CA THR A 147 13.80 0.58 1.39
C THR A 147 12.49 0.87 0.67
N ASN A 148 11.99 -0.09 -0.11
CA ASN A 148 10.74 0.03 -0.87
C ASN A 148 9.83 -1.19 -0.69
N MET A 149 8.61 -0.94 -0.21
CA MET A 149 7.54 -1.92 -0.02
C MET A 149 6.19 -1.39 -0.51
N ASN A 150 6.19 -0.40 -1.41
CA ASN A 150 4.95 0.19 -1.92
C ASN A 150 4.06 -0.90 -2.57
N TRP A 151 2.76 -0.78 -2.36
CA TRP A 151 1.73 -1.68 -2.89
C TRP A 151 1.86 -3.16 -2.51
N MET A 152 2.75 -3.56 -1.59
CA MET A 152 3.11 -4.97 -1.37
C MET A 152 1.89 -5.88 -1.11
N PHE A 153 0.90 -5.42 -0.34
CA PHE A 153 -0.33 -6.17 -0.02
C PHE A 153 -1.61 -5.50 -0.55
N SER A 154 -1.51 -4.71 -1.62
CA SER A 154 -2.68 -4.07 -2.21
C SER A 154 -3.65 -5.10 -2.82
N ASN A 155 -4.94 -5.01 -2.53
CA ASN A 155 -5.97 -5.97 -2.94
C ASN A 155 -5.61 -7.42 -2.53
N SER A 156 -4.89 -7.60 -1.41
CA SER A 156 -4.42 -8.91 -0.93
C SER A 156 -5.35 -9.49 0.14
N GLN A 157 -5.35 -10.82 0.26
CA GLN A 157 -6.00 -11.54 1.36
C GLN A 157 -5.15 -11.60 2.64
N PHE A 158 -3.88 -11.20 2.56
CA PHE A 158 -2.92 -11.29 3.65
C PHE A 158 -3.40 -10.61 4.93
N ASN A 159 -3.41 -11.35 6.04
CA ASN A 159 -3.78 -10.82 7.37
C ASN A 159 -2.98 -11.49 8.50
N ARG A 160 -1.69 -11.76 8.28
CA ARG A 160 -0.78 -12.36 9.28
C ARG A 160 -0.02 -11.32 10.09
N ASN A 161 0.61 -11.76 11.17
CA ASN A 161 1.37 -10.88 12.05
C ASN A 161 2.68 -10.41 11.38
N ILE A 162 2.84 -9.09 11.28
CA ILE A 162 4.05 -8.40 10.77
C ILE A 162 4.48 -7.28 11.72
N SER A 163 4.05 -7.33 12.98
CA SER A 163 4.35 -6.30 13.99
C SER A 163 5.84 -6.17 14.32
N ASN A 164 6.62 -7.23 14.07
CA ASN A 164 8.05 -7.30 14.36
C ASN A 164 8.94 -6.86 13.19
N TRP A 165 8.36 -6.47 12.06
CA TRP A 165 9.15 -5.99 10.92
C TRP A 165 9.87 -4.69 11.26
N ASP A 166 11.18 -4.65 10.98
CA ASP A 166 11.98 -3.43 10.99
C ASP A 166 11.70 -2.63 9.71
N THR A 167 11.06 -1.47 9.86
CA THR A 167 10.75 -0.55 8.76
C THR A 167 11.63 0.70 8.76
N SER A 168 12.69 0.75 9.58
CA SER A 168 13.51 1.95 9.84
C SER A 168 14.29 2.49 8.63
N LYS A 169 14.37 1.73 7.53
CA LYS A 169 14.98 2.15 6.25
C LYS A 169 13.97 2.41 5.14
N VAL A 170 12.69 2.14 5.37
CA VAL A 170 11.64 2.29 4.37
C VAL A 170 11.37 3.76 4.11
N THR A 171 11.35 4.15 2.84
CA THR A 171 11.04 5.53 2.42
C THR A 171 9.68 5.64 1.72
N ASN A 172 9.15 4.53 1.19
CA ASN A 172 7.90 4.51 0.43
C ASN A 172 6.97 3.38 0.90
N MET A 173 5.84 3.77 1.50
CA MET A 173 4.77 2.87 1.96
C MET A 173 3.46 3.07 1.17
N LYS A 174 3.52 3.75 0.01
CA LYS A 174 2.35 4.07 -0.80
C LYS A 174 1.53 2.81 -1.06
N GLY A 175 0.26 2.84 -0.65
CA GLY A 175 -0.71 1.79 -0.96
C GLY A 175 -0.41 0.39 -0.44
N ILE A 176 0.47 0.23 0.57
CA ILE A 176 0.86 -1.11 1.04
C ILE A 176 -0.35 -1.99 1.42
N PHE A 177 -1.42 -1.39 1.97
CA PHE A 177 -2.67 -2.08 2.36
C PHE A 177 -3.91 -1.51 1.67
N LYS A 178 -3.78 -0.93 0.47
CA LYS A 178 -4.94 -0.48 -0.34
C LYS A 178 -5.87 -1.67 -0.61
N ASP A 179 -7.16 -1.54 -0.31
CA ASP A 179 -8.19 -2.57 -0.48
C ASP A 179 -7.77 -3.92 0.14
N SER A 180 -7.13 -3.85 1.31
CA SER A 180 -6.67 -5.03 2.04
C SER A 180 -7.59 -5.36 3.20
N LYS A 181 -7.69 -6.66 3.51
CA LYS A 181 -8.32 -7.16 4.74
C LYS A 181 -7.44 -7.00 5.99
N PHE A 182 -6.17 -6.60 5.81
CA PHE A 182 -5.21 -6.47 6.90
C PHE A 182 -5.71 -5.55 8.01
N ASN A 183 -5.67 -6.05 9.25
CA ASN A 183 -6.01 -5.28 10.46
C ASN A 183 -5.12 -5.71 11.66
N GLY A 184 -3.89 -6.12 11.37
CA GLY A 184 -2.87 -6.46 12.36
C GLY A 184 -2.25 -5.23 13.02
N ASP A 185 -1.60 -5.43 14.16
CA ASP A 185 -0.88 -4.36 14.86
C ASP A 185 0.42 -4.00 14.12
N ILE A 186 0.58 -2.72 13.83
CA ILE A 186 1.77 -2.10 13.20
C ILE A 186 2.21 -0.84 13.97
N SER A 187 1.75 -0.68 15.21
CA SER A 187 2.07 0.47 16.07
C SER A 187 3.56 0.62 16.36
N LYS A 188 4.31 -0.49 16.27
CA LYS A 188 5.76 -0.55 16.51
C LYS A 188 6.62 -0.26 15.28
N TRP A 189 6.00 -0.12 14.10
CA TRP A 189 6.76 0.20 12.89
C TRP A 189 7.44 1.56 13.02
N ASN A 190 8.73 1.60 12.68
CA ASN A 190 9.48 2.83 12.60
C ASN A 190 9.29 3.45 11.20
N ILE A 191 8.52 4.53 11.13
CA ILE A 191 8.20 5.24 9.88
C ILE A 191 8.94 6.56 9.70
N SER A 192 9.93 6.88 10.55
CA SER A 192 10.55 8.22 10.59
C SER A 192 11.31 8.63 9.32
N LYS A 193 11.55 7.69 8.39
CA LYS A 193 12.14 7.96 7.06
C LYS A 193 11.13 7.91 5.91
N VAL A 194 9.87 7.56 6.19
CA VAL A 194 8.85 7.43 5.16
C VAL A 194 8.45 8.82 4.67
N THR A 195 8.50 9.01 3.36
CA THR A 195 8.07 10.26 2.70
C THR A 195 6.72 10.11 2.01
N ASN A 196 6.31 8.88 1.65
CA ASN A 196 5.07 8.63 0.92
C ASN A 196 4.20 7.56 1.59
N MET A 197 3.01 7.98 2.03
CA MET A 197 1.94 7.16 2.61
C MET A 197 0.63 7.26 1.82
N GLY A 198 0.68 7.80 0.60
CA GLY A 198 -0.51 7.92 -0.25
C GLY A 198 -1.20 6.57 -0.44
N LEU A 199 -2.53 6.56 -0.38
CA LEU A 199 -3.38 5.38 -0.59
C LEU A 199 -3.14 4.22 0.40
N MET A 200 -2.30 4.38 1.43
CA MET A 200 -1.83 3.29 2.29
C MET A 200 -2.95 2.40 2.84
N PHE A 201 -4.07 3.00 3.24
CA PHE A 201 -5.26 2.34 3.78
C PHE A 201 -6.55 2.68 2.99
N TYR A 202 -6.42 3.06 1.71
CA TYR A 202 -7.56 3.30 0.82
C TYR A 202 -8.46 2.07 0.75
N GLU A 203 -9.77 2.20 1.01
CA GLU A 203 -10.73 1.09 1.07
C GLU A 203 -10.34 -0.05 2.04
N SER A 204 -9.51 0.24 3.06
CA SER A 204 -9.02 -0.76 4.00
C SER A 204 -9.95 -0.97 5.21
N LYS A 205 -9.91 -2.18 5.79
CA LYS A 205 -10.52 -2.51 7.08
C LYS A 205 -9.66 -2.11 8.29
N PHE A 206 -8.44 -1.61 8.06
CA PHE A 206 -7.50 -1.27 9.10
C PHE A 206 -8.07 -0.23 10.08
N ASN A 207 -8.03 -0.54 11.38
CA ASN A 207 -8.51 0.35 12.45
C ASN A 207 -7.73 0.15 13.76
N ARG A 208 -6.40 0.06 13.67
CA ARG A 208 -5.48 -0.07 14.82
C ARG A 208 -4.80 1.25 15.15
N ASP A 209 -4.26 1.32 16.36
CA ASP A 209 -3.56 2.50 16.85
C ASP A 209 -2.23 2.70 16.11
N ILE A 210 -2.06 3.89 15.53
CA ILE A 210 -0.87 4.37 14.83
C ILE A 210 -0.51 5.80 15.30
N SER A 211 -1.01 6.19 16.47
CA SER A 211 -0.83 7.53 17.06
C SER A 211 0.63 7.88 17.37
N LYS A 212 1.48 6.86 17.54
CA LYS A 212 2.91 7.00 17.90
C LYS A 212 3.86 7.09 16.71
N TRP A 213 3.33 7.03 15.49
CA TRP A 213 4.13 7.15 14.28
C TRP A 213 4.73 8.55 14.14
N ASP A 214 6.04 8.61 13.86
CA ASP A 214 6.74 9.85 13.54
C ASP A 214 6.54 10.20 12.06
N THR A 215 5.55 11.05 11.80
CA THR A 215 5.16 11.47 10.44
C THR A 215 5.94 12.70 9.95
N SER A 216 6.93 13.19 10.70
CA SER A 216 7.62 14.46 10.41
C SER A 216 8.31 14.50 9.03
N LYS A 217 8.62 13.35 8.41
CA LYS A 217 9.19 13.27 7.05
C LYS A 217 8.19 13.00 5.93
N VAL A 218 6.92 12.77 6.26
CA VAL A 218 5.90 12.44 5.27
C VAL A 218 5.55 13.68 4.46
N THR A 219 5.63 13.58 3.14
CA THR A 219 5.24 14.66 2.21
C THR A 219 3.94 14.36 1.48
N ASN A 220 3.53 13.09 1.39
CA ASN A 220 2.33 12.68 0.66
C ASN A 220 1.47 11.69 1.47
N MET A 221 0.23 12.08 1.75
CA MET A 221 -0.82 11.29 2.41
C MET A 221 -2.11 11.23 1.57
N ASN A 222 -2.02 11.46 0.26
CA ASN A 222 -3.20 11.53 -0.60
C ASN A 222 -4.03 10.25 -0.51
N HIS A 223 -5.34 10.37 -0.32
CA HIS A 223 -6.30 9.27 -0.23
C HIS A 223 -5.97 8.20 0.84
N MET A 224 -5.09 8.48 1.82
CA MET A 224 -4.56 7.48 2.74
C MET A 224 -5.65 6.67 3.45
N PHE A 225 -6.75 7.30 3.85
CA PHE A 225 -7.90 6.69 4.53
C PHE A 225 -9.22 6.84 3.74
N CYS A 226 -9.16 7.15 2.45
CA CYS A 226 -10.38 7.30 1.64
C CYS A 226 -11.16 5.97 1.62
N TYR A 227 -12.47 6.02 1.86
CA TYR A 227 -13.34 4.83 2.06
C TYR A 227 -12.89 3.86 3.17
N SER A 228 -12.01 4.28 4.07
CA SER A 228 -11.47 3.43 5.15
C SER A 228 -12.41 3.34 6.36
N GLN A 229 -12.28 2.25 7.12
CA GLN A 229 -12.90 2.07 8.44
C GLN A 229 -12.11 2.70 9.58
N PHE A 230 -10.95 3.30 9.29
CA PHE A 230 -10.07 3.89 10.29
C PHE A 230 -10.76 5.01 11.06
N ASN A 231 -10.78 4.91 12.39
CA ASN A 231 -11.23 5.96 13.29
C ASN A 231 -10.45 5.96 14.62
N ARG A 232 -9.14 6.19 14.55
CA ARG A 232 -8.25 6.26 15.73
C ARG A 232 -7.59 7.63 15.81
N ASN A 233 -7.18 8.00 17.02
CA ASN A 233 -6.55 9.29 17.27
C ASN A 233 -5.20 9.42 16.54
N ILE A 234 -5.08 10.45 15.70
CA ILE A 234 -3.86 10.85 14.97
C ILE A 234 -3.59 12.35 15.10
N SER A 235 -4.18 13.00 16.11
CA SER A 235 -4.03 14.43 16.40
C SER A 235 -2.59 14.88 16.66
N LYS A 236 -1.71 13.94 17.03
CA LYS A 236 -0.29 14.18 17.34
C LYS A 236 0.65 14.01 16.14
N TRP A 237 0.13 13.65 14.97
CA TRP A 237 0.95 13.56 13.77
C TRP A 237 1.50 14.93 13.38
N ASP A 238 2.80 14.96 13.07
CA ASP A 238 3.43 16.11 12.45
C ASP A 238 3.13 16.10 10.96
N THR A 239 2.39 17.11 10.51
CA THR A 239 1.97 17.28 9.11
C THR A 239 2.68 18.45 8.44
N SER A 240 3.63 19.09 9.13
CA SER A 240 4.31 20.30 8.64
C SER A 240 4.98 20.09 7.29
N ASN A 241 5.50 18.91 6.98
CA ASN A 241 6.14 18.62 5.68
C ASN A 241 5.18 18.09 4.60
N VAL A 242 3.90 17.91 4.91
CA VAL A 242 2.94 17.33 3.97
C VAL A 242 2.52 18.36 2.93
N THR A 243 2.73 18.02 1.66
CA THR A 243 2.35 18.86 0.51
C THR A 243 1.12 18.36 -0.21
N ASN A 244 0.72 17.10 0.02
CA ASN A 244 -0.47 16.50 -0.59
C ASN A 244 -1.27 15.62 0.39
N MET A 245 -2.49 16.05 0.72
CA MET A 245 -3.50 15.33 1.50
C MET A 245 -4.83 15.18 0.75
N SER A 246 -4.83 15.26 -0.58
CA SER A 246 -6.08 15.22 -1.34
C SER A 246 -6.86 13.94 -1.05
N CYS A 247 -8.16 14.06 -0.80
CA CYS A 247 -9.08 12.96 -0.51
C CYS A 247 -8.71 12.07 0.69
N MET A 248 -7.83 12.52 1.60
CA MET A 248 -7.29 11.67 2.68
C MET A 248 -8.38 10.91 3.45
N PHE A 249 -9.49 11.56 3.81
CA PHE A 249 -10.60 10.99 4.57
C PHE A 249 -11.92 10.93 3.80
N SER A 250 -11.90 11.17 2.48
CA SER A 250 -13.12 11.17 1.67
C SER A 250 -13.88 9.84 1.81
N LYS A 251 -15.14 9.92 2.23
CA LYS A 251 -16.04 8.76 2.49
C LYS A 251 -15.48 7.76 3.52
N SER A 252 -14.57 8.20 4.40
CA SER A 252 -14.08 7.41 5.53
C SER A 252 -15.02 7.52 6.74
N LYS A 253 -14.77 6.69 7.77
CA LYS A 253 -15.44 6.79 9.08
C LYS A 253 -14.73 7.73 10.07
N PHE A 254 -13.67 8.41 9.66
CA PHE A 254 -12.85 9.19 10.56
C PHE A 254 -13.57 10.46 11.04
N ASP A 255 -13.67 10.62 12.36
CA ASP A 255 -14.23 11.80 13.03
C ASP A 255 -13.24 12.43 14.04
N GLY A 256 -11.96 12.03 13.95
CA GLY A 256 -10.92 12.44 14.89
C GLY A 256 -10.52 13.91 14.79
N ASP A 257 -9.97 14.41 15.89
CA ASP A 257 -9.47 15.79 15.98
C ASP A 257 -8.14 15.98 15.21
N ILE A 258 -8.13 16.95 14.30
CA ILE A 258 -6.98 17.34 13.48
C ILE A 258 -6.65 18.83 13.62
N SER A 259 -7.16 19.52 14.66
CA SER A 259 -6.96 20.97 14.81
C SER A 259 -5.49 21.38 15.01
N ASN A 260 -4.63 20.45 15.40
CA ASN A 260 -3.20 20.70 15.64
C ASN A 260 -2.33 20.43 14.42
N TRP A 261 -2.91 20.00 13.30
CA TRP A 261 -2.15 19.72 12.09
C TRP A 261 -1.73 21.02 11.41
N ASP A 262 -0.45 21.11 11.05
CA ASP A 262 0.06 22.16 10.18
C ASP A 262 -0.28 21.82 8.72
N LEU A 263 -1.03 22.71 8.06
CA LEU A 263 -1.53 22.53 6.70
C LEU A 263 -0.97 23.58 5.72
N ASN A 264 -0.01 24.40 6.16
CA ASN A 264 0.49 25.54 5.39
C ASN A 264 1.22 25.14 4.10
N ASN A 265 1.79 23.93 4.06
CA ASN A 265 2.53 23.42 2.91
C ASN A 265 1.67 22.73 1.84
N LEU A 266 0.33 22.70 2.00
CA LEU A 266 -0.56 22.10 1.02
C LEU A 266 -0.70 22.95 -0.25
N GLN A 267 -0.22 22.44 -1.38
CA GLN A 267 -0.41 23.09 -2.68
C GLN A 267 -1.89 22.96 -3.14
N HIS A 268 -2.66 24.05 -3.04
CA HIS A 268 -3.98 24.31 -3.67
C HIS A 268 -5.09 23.22 -3.56
N ASN A 269 -4.97 22.22 -2.69
CA ASN A 269 -5.87 21.06 -2.63
C ASN A 269 -6.50 20.79 -1.25
N ILE A 270 -6.66 21.84 -0.43
CA ILE A 270 -7.34 21.74 0.88
C ILE A 270 -8.82 21.32 0.71
N ASN A 271 -9.43 21.65 -0.44
CA ASN A 271 -10.85 21.42 -0.76
C ASN A 271 -11.32 19.96 -0.71
N TYR A 272 -10.41 18.98 -0.61
CA TYR A 272 -10.76 17.57 -0.67
C TYR A 272 -10.20 16.73 0.49
N ILE A 273 -9.80 17.28 1.63
CA ILE A 273 -9.33 16.42 2.77
C ILE A 273 -10.45 15.46 3.23
N GLY A 274 -11.72 15.80 3.03
CA GLY A 274 -12.86 14.88 3.21
C GLY A 274 -13.33 14.71 4.65
N VAL A 275 -12.89 15.59 5.57
CA VAL A 275 -13.37 15.68 6.95
C VAL A 275 -14.40 16.80 7.03
N VAL A 276 -15.62 16.47 7.48
CA VAL A 276 -16.59 17.50 7.91
C VAL A 276 -16.03 18.10 9.20
N LYS A 277 -15.66 19.38 9.17
CA LYS A 277 -14.86 20.05 10.20
C LYS A 277 -15.55 20.05 11.57
N LYS A 278 -14.68 20.04 12.59
CA LYS A 278 -14.91 20.32 14.02
C LYS A 278 -15.64 21.65 14.24
N TRP A 279 -16.42 21.71 15.32
CA TRP A 279 -16.98 22.94 15.88
C TRP A 279 -15.84 23.85 16.39
N THR A 280 -15.77 25.09 15.90
CA THR A 280 -14.93 26.13 16.50
C THR A 280 -15.81 27.03 17.36
N ILE A 281 -15.34 27.36 18.56
CA ILE A 281 -15.95 28.42 19.38
C ILE A 281 -15.43 29.75 18.85
N VAL A 282 -16.32 30.53 18.22
CA VAL A 282 -16.03 31.88 17.76
C VAL A 282 -16.55 32.87 18.79
N LYS A 283 -15.71 33.82 19.22
CA LYS A 283 -16.15 34.95 20.05
C LYS A 283 -16.81 36.00 19.19
N VAL A 284 -18.12 36.11 19.32
CA VAL A 284 -18.92 37.14 18.64
C VAL A 284 -19.53 38.05 19.70
N ASP A 285 -19.24 39.34 19.64
CA ASP A 285 -19.76 40.34 20.59
C ASP A 285 -19.61 39.91 22.07
N LYS A 286 -18.43 39.39 22.43
CA LYS A 286 -18.08 38.87 23.78
C LYS A 286 -18.86 37.62 24.23
N LYS A 287 -19.55 36.92 23.32
CA LYS A 287 -20.18 35.62 23.57
C LYS A 287 -19.46 34.52 22.78
N ASP A 288 -19.21 33.41 23.45
CA ASP A 288 -18.67 32.20 22.86
C ASP A 288 -19.78 31.47 22.08
N ILE A 289 -19.58 31.20 20.79
CA ILE A 289 -20.54 30.49 19.93
C ILE A 289 -19.84 29.31 19.26
N GLU A 290 -20.34 28.10 19.45
CA GLU A 290 -19.93 26.94 18.65
C GLU A 290 -20.50 27.06 17.22
N CYS A 291 -19.63 27.17 16.22
CA CYS A 291 -20.00 27.12 14.80
C CYS A 291 -19.32 25.92 14.12
N CYS A 292 -20.07 25.18 13.28
CA CYS A 292 -19.50 24.28 12.28
C CYS A 292 -18.82 25.12 11.20
N VAL A 293 -17.51 25.01 11.08
CA VAL A 293 -16.76 25.63 9.96
C VAL A 293 -16.50 24.50 8.94
N LEU A 294 -16.18 24.77 7.67
CA LEU A 294 -15.56 23.80 6.73
C LEU A 294 -14.07 24.17 6.60
N LEU A 295 -13.11 23.21 6.63
CA LEU A 295 -11.64 23.44 6.50
C LEU A 295 -11.39 23.96 5.09
N GLN A 296 -11.74 25.22 4.89
CA GLN A 296 -11.39 26.06 3.76
C GLN A 296 -10.52 27.17 4.32
N SER A 297 -9.38 27.36 3.68
CA SER A 297 -8.48 28.50 3.83
C SER A 297 -9.00 29.65 2.94
N ILE A 298 -10.23 30.06 3.18
CA ILE A 298 -10.80 31.27 2.58
C ILE A 298 -11.24 32.11 3.77
N GLU A 299 -11.14 33.43 3.67
CA GLU A 299 -11.88 34.34 4.54
C GLU A 299 -13.36 33.94 4.47
N ASN A 300 -13.77 33.03 5.34
CA ASN A 300 -15.13 32.52 5.31
C ASN A 300 -15.98 33.56 6.02
N GLU A 301 -16.69 34.34 5.21
CA GLU A 301 -17.81 35.12 5.69
C GLU A 301 -18.91 34.17 6.17
N PHE A 302 -19.31 34.29 7.43
CA PHE A 302 -20.43 33.53 7.99
C PHE A 302 -21.64 34.41 8.19
N ILE A 303 -22.82 33.88 7.90
CA ILE A 303 -24.10 34.46 8.29
C ILE A 303 -24.64 33.69 9.49
N LYS A 304 -24.97 34.41 10.56
CA LYS A 304 -25.68 33.86 11.72
C LYS A 304 -27.17 34.14 11.63
N CYS A 305 -28.01 33.12 11.78
CA CYS A 305 -29.45 33.33 11.92
C CYS A 305 -29.76 33.92 13.30
N SER A 306 -30.33 35.12 13.35
CA SER A 306 -30.70 35.80 14.61
C SER A 306 -31.81 35.08 15.38
N THR A 307 -32.60 34.21 14.72
CA THR A 307 -33.73 33.52 15.35
C THR A 307 -33.36 32.17 15.94
N CYS A 308 -32.57 31.35 15.23
CA CYS A 308 -32.17 30.01 15.71
C CYS A 308 -30.69 29.92 16.10
N ASN A 309 -29.95 31.03 16.04
CA ASN A 309 -28.54 31.14 16.40
C ASN A 309 -27.53 30.29 15.60
N ASN A 310 -27.98 29.53 14.60
CA ASN A 310 -27.09 28.72 13.75
C ASN A 310 -26.21 29.59 12.82
N CYS A 311 -24.96 29.17 12.64
CA CYS A 311 -23.98 29.79 11.74
C CYS A 311 -23.98 29.06 10.38
N PHE A 312 -23.81 29.81 9.31
CA PHE A 312 -23.85 29.29 7.95
C PHE A 312 -22.76 29.93 7.10
N ASP A 313 -22.07 29.10 6.32
CA ASP A 313 -21.07 29.55 5.36
C ASP A 313 -21.74 30.32 4.21
N ILE A 314 -21.31 31.55 3.95
CA ILE A 314 -21.94 32.40 2.94
C ILE A 314 -21.76 31.85 1.52
N SER A 315 -20.70 31.07 1.26
CA SER A 315 -20.41 30.48 -0.06
C SER A 315 -21.45 29.43 -0.47
N ILE A 316 -22.13 28.83 0.51
CA ILE A 316 -23.17 27.82 0.29
C ILE A 316 -24.54 28.48 0.04
N LYS A 317 -24.69 29.77 0.34
CA LYS A 317 -25.95 30.53 0.17
C LYS A 317 -26.47 30.51 -1.27
N GLU A 318 -25.59 30.46 -2.27
CA GLU A 318 -25.99 30.40 -3.68
C GLU A 318 -26.61 29.05 -4.07
N SER A 319 -26.30 27.98 -3.34
CA SER A 319 -26.84 26.63 -3.57
C SER A 319 -28.19 26.37 -2.90
N TRP A 320 -28.69 27.28 -2.06
CA TRP A 320 -29.96 27.14 -1.35
C TRP A 320 -31.10 27.79 -2.14
N ILE A 321 -31.56 27.08 -3.16
CA ILE A 321 -32.73 27.42 -3.96
C ILE A 321 -33.90 26.65 -3.33
N ASP A 322 -34.80 27.29 -2.56
CA ASP A 322 -36.08 27.77 -3.11
C ASP A 322 -36.66 29.03 -2.44
N ASP A 323 -35.99 29.63 -1.45
CA ASP A 323 -36.44 30.91 -0.88
C ASP A 323 -35.24 31.69 -0.35
N LYS A 324 -34.62 32.54 -1.20
CA LYS A 324 -33.38 33.31 -0.94
C LYS A 324 -33.42 34.18 0.33
N ASN A 325 -34.55 34.23 1.02
CA ASN A 325 -34.83 35.07 2.17
C ASN A 325 -35.09 34.31 3.48
N LYS A 326 -34.98 32.98 3.56
CA LYS A 326 -35.25 32.20 4.79
C LYS A 326 -34.07 31.31 5.24
N CYS A 327 -33.96 31.11 6.55
CA CYS A 327 -32.98 30.21 7.16
C CYS A 327 -33.36 28.74 6.92
N PRO A 328 -32.45 27.87 6.44
CA PRO A 328 -32.78 26.48 6.12
C PRO A 328 -33.13 25.64 7.35
N MET A 329 -32.67 26.02 8.54
CA MET A 329 -32.91 25.26 9.78
C MET A 329 -34.20 25.66 10.50
N CYS A 330 -34.61 26.93 10.42
CA CYS A 330 -35.79 27.42 11.13
C CYS A 330 -36.88 27.99 10.24
N THR A 331 -36.69 27.99 8.91
CA THR A 331 -37.60 28.46 7.85
C THR A 331 -38.10 29.91 7.99
N LEU A 332 -37.59 30.66 8.96
CA LEU A 332 -37.92 32.06 9.19
C LEU A 332 -37.08 32.99 8.32
N LYS A 333 -37.63 34.17 7.99
CA LYS A 333 -36.94 35.17 7.18
C LYS A 333 -35.65 35.62 7.86
N TRP A 334 -34.57 35.74 7.09
CA TRP A 334 -33.33 36.36 7.55
C TRP A 334 -33.61 37.80 8.00
N LYS A 335 -33.48 38.07 9.31
CA LYS A 335 -33.53 39.42 9.89
C LYS A 335 -32.20 39.69 10.56
N ASN A 336 -31.51 40.76 10.18
CA ASN A 336 -30.22 41.21 10.73
C ASN A 336 -29.10 40.17 10.63
N ASN A 337 -28.63 39.92 9.40
CA ASN A 337 -27.46 39.10 9.16
C ASN A 337 -26.20 39.95 9.37
N LYS A 338 -25.43 39.66 10.41
CA LYS A 338 -24.06 40.15 10.54
C LYS A 338 -23.14 39.17 9.81
N VAL A 339 -22.30 39.71 8.94
CA VAL A 339 -21.21 38.99 8.28
C VAL A 339 -20.02 39.03 9.23
N TYR A 340 -19.43 37.87 9.51
CA TYR A 340 -18.24 37.77 10.34
C TYR A 340 -17.09 37.24 9.48
N LEU A 341 -16.02 38.01 9.43
CA LEU A 341 -14.73 37.58 8.87
C LEU A 341 -13.97 36.85 9.98
N MET A 342 -13.42 35.68 9.69
CA MET A 342 -12.42 35.07 10.57
C MET A 342 -11.06 35.68 10.22
N GLU A 343 -10.37 36.24 11.21
CA GLU A 343 -8.92 36.53 11.14
C GLU A 343 -8.09 35.25 11.25
#